data_AF-A0A6L4Z928-F1
#
_entry.id   AF-A0A6L4Z928-F1
#
_cell.length_a   1.000
_cell.length_b   1.000
_cell.length_c   1.000
_cell.angle_alpha   90.00
_cell.angle_beta   90.00
_cell.angle_gamma   90.00
#
_symmetry.space_group_name_H-M   'P 1'
#
loop_
_entity.id
_entity.type
_entity.pdbx_description
1 polymer ?
#
loop_
_entity_poly.entity_id
_entity_poly.type
_entity_poly.pdbx_seq_one_letter_code
_entity_poly.pdbx_strand_id
1 'polypeptide(L)'
;MSILDFISSTPFIGKIVFIGGTNLRLIKGIDRFSEDLDFDCNDFSREEFMAMTDSVLLFLKRSGFRAEICDTENERKMVNIKGCGFYFPFPMPSDEVLCSMKISAMLFRKKGRDFYDAMFLLSQSPPDYLFLTERQGIHNLQELKQAASEAINSVDLNHKKRDFEHLLFNKKNSERILYAGHFFSELK
;
A
#
# COMPACT_ATOMS: atom_id res chain seq x y z
N MET A 1 10.11 8.99 -9.47
CA MET A 1 9.49 9.17 -10.80
C MET A 1 10.31 8.55 -11.92
N SER A 2 11.65 8.73 -11.97
CA SER A 2 12.52 8.11 -13.00
C SER A 2 12.40 6.59 -13.11
N ILE A 3 12.18 5.89 -12.00
CA ILE A 3 11.96 4.43 -11.98
C ILE A 3 10.63 4.05 -12.65
N LEU A 4 9.55 4.79 -12.39
CA LEU A 4 8.24 4.53 -13.01
C LEU A 4 8.29 4.79 -14.52
N ASP A 5 8.98 5.86 -14.93
CA ASP A 5 9.23 6.17 -16.34
C ASP A 5 10.05 5.08 -17.04
N PHE A 6 11.15 4.65 -16.42
CA PHE A 6 11.95 3.52 -16.89
C PHE A 6 11.09 2.25 -17.04
N ILE A 7 10.39 1.82 -16.00
CA ILE A 7 9.56 0.61 -16.03
C ILE A 7 8.49 0.72 -17.12
N SER A 8 7.88 1.89 -17.31
CA SER A 8 6.88 2.12 -18.37
C SER A 8 7.43 1.96 -19.79
N SER A 9 8.74 2.16 -19.98
CA SER A 9 9.42 1.96 -21.27
C SER A 9 9.89 0.52 -21.52
N THR A 10 9.79 -0.36 -20.53
CA THR A 10 10.20 -1.77 -20.65
C THR A 10 9.07 -2.65 -21.18
N PRO A 11 9.37 -3.80 -21.82
CA PRO A 11 8.34 -4.76 -22.24
C PRO A 11 7.56 -5.37 -21.07
N PHE A 12 8.03 -5.19 -19.83
CA PHE A 12 7.44 -5.74 -18.62
C PHE A 12 6.20 -4.98 -18.13
N ILE A 13 5.92 -3.78 -18.64
CA ILE A 13 4.82 -2.93 -18.16
C ILE A 13 3.45 -3.61 -18.17
N GLY A 14 3.21 -4.52 -19.12
CA GLY A 14 1.96 -5.30 -19.19
C GLY A 14 1.82 -6.36 -18.09
N LYS A 15 2.90 -6.65 -17.37
CA LYS A 15 2.99 -7.70 -16.34
C LYS A 15 3.23 -7.15 -14.93
N ILE A 16 3.38 -5.84 -14.74
CA ILE A 16 3.70 -5.24 -13.42
C ILE A 16 2.54 -4.39 -12.94
N VAL A 17 2.30 -4.38 -11.64
CA VAL A 17 1.19 -3.70 -10.97
C VAL A 17 1.66 -2.78 -9.88
N PHE A 18 1.21 -1.52 -9.88
CA PHE A 18 1.75 -0.48 -9.03
C PHE A 18 0.83 -0.33 -7.86
N ILE A 19 1.37 -0.54 -6.67
CA ILE A 19 0.60 -0.69 -5.45
C ILE A 19 1.15 0.22 -4.36
N GLY A 20 0.63 0.06 -3.15
CA GLY A 20 1.24 0.66 -1.98
C GLY A 20 1.01 2.16 -1.82
N GLY A 21 1.83 2.79 -0.99
CA GLY A 21 1.61 4.16 -0.53
C GLY A 21 1.75 5.21 -1.63
N THR A 22 2.66 4.99 -2.57
CA THR A 22 2.94 5.94 -3.65
C THR A 22 1.86 5.90 -4.73
N ASN A 23 1.28 4.73 -5.00
CA ASN A 23 0.04 4.62 -5.78
C ASN A 23 -1.09 5.43 -5.11
N LEU A 24 -1.36 5.22 -3.82
CA LEU A 24 -2.41 5.97 -3.10
C LEU A 24 -2.20 7.49 -3.19
N ARG A 25 -0.96 7.96 -3.18
CA ARG A 25 -0.63 9.37 -3.36
C ARG A 25 -0.91 9.85 -4.77
N LEU A 26 -0.42 9.14 -5.78
CA LEU A 26 -0.46 9.59 -7.17
C LEU A 26 -1.83 9.41 -7.84
N ILE A 27 -2.57 8.35 -7.46
CA ILE A 27 -3.86 8.00 -8.08
C ILE A 27 -5.03 8.39 -7.18
N LYS A 28 -4.99 7.98 -5.91
CA LYS A 28 -6.13 8.13 -4.98
C LYS A 28 -6.09 9.45 -4.21
N GLY A 29 -5.06 10.28 -4.43
CA GLY A 29 -4.94 11.61 -3.86
C GLY A 29 -4.74 11.63 -2.34
N ILE A 30 -4.19 10.56 -1.74
CA ILE A 30 -3.93 10.56 -0.30
C ILE A 30 -2.98 11.70 0.06
N ASP A 31 -3.27 12.40 1.14
CA ASP A 31 -2.57 13.63 1.49
C ASP A 31 -1.29 13.39 2.31
N ARG A 32 -0.48 12.40 1.91
CA ARG A 32 0.85 12.14 2.49
C ARG A 32 1.91 11.76 1.46
N PHE A 33 3.16 12.10 1.77
CA PHE A 33 4.34 11.63 1.07
C PHE A 33 4.49 10.11 1.23
N SER A 34 5.06 9.49 0.19
CA SER A 34 5.41 8.09 0.14
C SER A 34 6.60 7.98 -0.80
N GLU A 35 7.68 7.38 -0.32
CA GLU A 35 8.94 7.25 -1.07
C GLU A 35 9.03 5.90 -1.78
N ASP A 36 8.56 4.86 -1.11
CA ASP A 36 8.63 3.47 -1.58
C ASP A 36 7.77 3.25 -2.83
N LEU A 37 8.32 2.58 -3.85
CA LEU A 37 7.57 2.10 -5.00
C LEU A 37 7.29 0.61 -4.80
N ASP A 38 6.03 0.28 -4.57
CA ASP A 38 5.60 -1.10 -4.39
C ASP A 38 5.01 -1.61 -5.70
N PHE A 39 5.42 -2.81 -6.12
CA PHE A 39 4.85 -3.47 -7.29
C PHE A 39 4.46 -4.92 -7.03
N ASP A 40 3.50 -5.42 -7.82
CA ASP A 40 3.09 -6.81 -7.89
C ASP A 40 3.32 -7.34 -9.33
N CYS A 41 3.58 -8.63 -9.53
CA CYS A 41 4.11 -9.21 -10.80
C CYS A 41 3.22 -10.35 -11.35
N ASN A 42 2.67 -10.23 -12.57
CA ASN A 42 1.55 -11.05 -13.11
C ASN A 42 2.08 -11.91 -14.22
N ASP A 43 1.71 -13.19 -14.23
CA ASP A 43 2.01 -14.12 -15.32
C ASP A 43 3.47 -14.02 -15.79
N PHE A 44 4.35 -13.74 -14.84
CA PHE A 44 5.78 -13.69 -15.05
C PHE A 44 6.28 -15.12 -15.04
N SER A 45 6.92 -15.54 -16.13
CA SER A 45 7.85 -16.65 -16.00
C SER A 45 8.96 -16.23 -15.05
N ARG A 46 9.57 -17.19 -14.37
CA ARG A 46 10.70 -16.92 -13.48
C ARG A 46 11.82 -16.19 -14.22
N GLU A 47 12.05 -16.54 -15.48
CA GLU A 47 13.05 -15.93 -16.36
C GLU A 47 12.71 -14.47 -16.68
N GLU A 48 11.44 -14.17 -17.00
CA GLU A 48 11.00 -12.81 -17.26
C GLU A 48 11.10 -11.94 -15.99
N PHE A 49 10.79 -12.51 -14.82
CA PHE A 49 10.84 -11.79 -13.55
C PHE A 49 12.29 -11.48 -13.18
N MET A 50 13.19 -12.45 -13.36
CA MET A 50 14.62 -12.23 -13.21
C MET A 50 15.14 -11.19 -14.20
N ALA A 51 14.76 -11.26 -15.48
CA ALA A 51 15.16 -10.28 -16.49
C ALA A 51 14.68 -8.86 -16.15
N MET A 52 13.45 -8.73 -15.65
CA MET A 52 12.90 -7.47 -15.19
C MET A 52 13.68 -6.93 -13.99
N THR A 53 13.80 -7.73 -12.92
CA THR A 53 14.48 -7.31 -11.68
C THR A 53 15.94 -6.96 -11.94
N ASP A 54 16.65 -7.71 -12.79
CA ASP A 54 18.01 -7.39 -13.24
C ASP A 54 18.07 -6.08 -14.01
N SER A 55 17.11 -5.82 -14.90
CA SER A 55 17.07 -4.57 -15.68
C SER A 55 16.86 -3.34 -14.78
N VAL A 56 15.97 -3.44 -13.79
CA VAL A 56 15.71 -2.40 -12.79
C VAL A 56 16.92 -2.21 -11.89
N LEU A 57 17.53 -3.31 -11.42
CA LEU A 57 18.73 -3.29 -10.59
C LEU A 57 19.90 -2.61 -11.32
N LEU A 58 20.09 -2.91 -12.60
CA LEU A 58 21.12 -2.31 -13.42
C LEU A 58 20.87 -0.82 -13.66
N PHE A 59 19.63 -0.42 -13.93
CA PHE A 59 19.24 0.99 -14.05
C PHE A 59 19.53 1.77 -12.75
N LEU A 60 19.17 1.20 -11.60
CA LEU A 60 19.43 1.81 -10.29
C LEU A 60 20.93 1.96 -10.02
N LYS A 61 21.73 0.91 -10.25
CA LYS A 61 23.19 0.95 -10.10
C LYS A 61 23.85 1.98 -11.02
N ARG A 62 23.42 2.06 -12.29
CA ARG A 62 23.90 3.05 -13.25
C ARG A 62 23.52 4.48 -12.88
N SER A 63 22.38 4.64 -12.20
CA SER A 63 21.94 5.92 -11.65
C SER A 63 22.62 6.28 -10.32
N GLY A 64 23.59 5.47 -9.85
CA GLY A 64 24.39 5.73 -8.65
C GLY A 64 23.82 5.16 -7.34
N PHE A 65 22.75 4.35 -7.40
CA PHE A 65 22.12 3.76 -6.21
C PHE A 65 22.68 2.38 -5.87
N ARG A 66 22.75 2.06 -4.57
CA ARG A 66 23.03 0.71 -4.07
C ARG A 66 21.70 -0.03 -3.86
N ALA A 67 21.46 -1.12 -4.60
CA ALA A 67 20.17 -1.84 -4.63
C ALA A 67 20.36 -3.38 -4.63
N GLU A 68 19.35 -4.12 -4.13
CA GLU A 68 19.28 -5.59 -3.94
C GLU A 68 17.83 -6.11 -4.17
N ILE A 69 17.59 -7.42 -4.40
CA ILE A 69 16.29 -8.03 -4.84
C ILE A 69 15.67 -8.99 -3.78
N CYS A 70 14.32 -9.07 -3.66
CA CYS A 70 13.53 -9.93 -2.74
C CYS A 70 12.07 -10.22 -3.29
N ASP A 71 11.46 -11.41 -3.06
CA ASP A 71 10.28 -11.94 -3.86
C ASP A 71 8.93 -12.22 -3.09
N THR A 72 7.71 -11.96 -3.68
CA THR A 72 6.32 -12.33 -3.22
C THR A 72 5.18 -12.14 -4.32
N GLU A 73 4.03 -12.88 -4.37
CA GLU A 73 2.94 -12.88 -5.45
C GLU A 73 1.47 -12.46 -5.04
N ASN A 74 0.62 -11.77 -5.88
CA ASN A 74 -0.87 -11.53 -5.74
C ASN A 74 -1.71 -11.23 -7.07
N GLU A 75 -3.07 -11.12 -7.03
CA GLU A 75 -4.06 -10.90 -8.16
C GLU A 75 -4.48 -9.41 -8.46
N ARG A 76 -4.84 -9.01 -9.73
CA ARG A 76 -5.00 -7.57 -10.16
C ARG A 76 -6.05 -7.18 -11.24
N LYS A 77 -6.38 -5.87 -11.30
CA LYS A 77 -7.26 -5.11 -12.24
C LYS A 77 -6.56 -3.92 -12.92
N MET A 78 -6.96 -3.48 -14.12
CA MET A 78 -6.39 -2.28 -14.80
C MET A 78 -7.04 -0.97 -14.31
N VAL A 79 -6.24 0.06 -14.00
CA VAL A 79 -6.71 1.42 -13.64
C VAL A 79 -5.90 2.50 -14.37
N ASN A 80 -6.48 3.68 -14.63
CA ASN A 80 -5.73 4.80 -15.24
C ASN A 80 -5.09 5.68 -14.16
N ILE A 81 -3.77 5.85 -14.21
CA ILE A 81 -3.04 6.82 -13.40
C ILE A 81 -3.26 8.21 -14.00
N LYS A 82 -3.65 9.19 -13.18
CA LYS A 82 -3.75 10.60 -13.60
C LYS A 82 -3.12 11.50 -12.54
N GLY A 83 -1.88 11.94 -12.76
CA GLY A 83 -1.15 12.77 -11.80
C GLY A 83 0.22 13.21 -12.31
N CYS A 84 0.74 14.33 -11.81
CA CYS A 84 2.06 14.88 -12.18
C CYS A 84 2.31 15.05 -13.69
N GLY A 85 1.26 15.30 -14.48
CA GLY A 85 1.36 15.44 -15.94
C GLY A 85 1.31 14.12 -16.73
N PHE A 86 1.15 12.98 -16.05
CA PHE A 86 1.07 11.67 -16.68
C PHE A 86 -0.36 11.13 -16.75
N TYR A 87 -0.67 10.41 -17.83
CA TYR A 87 -1.91 9.66 -18.01
C TYR A 87 -1.63 8.33 -18.74
N PHE A 88 -1.72 7.21 -18.02
CA PHE A 88 -1.50 5.88 -18.58
C PHE A 88 -2.21 4.79 -17.77
N PRO A 89 -2.59 3.66 -18.40
CA PRO A 89 -3.16 2.51 -17.70
C PRO A 89 -2.07 1.76 -16.93
N PHE A 90 -2.35 1.35 -15.69
CA PHE A 90 -1.46 0.57 -14.84
C PHE A 90 -2.29 -0.43 -14.03
N PRO A 91 -1.90 -1.70 -13.91
CA PRO A 91 -2.70 -2.64 -13.14
C PRO A 91 -2.47 -2.48 -11.63
N MET A 92 -3.45 -2.83 -10.81
CA MET A 92 -3.55 -2.61 -9.37
C MET A 92 -4.33 -3.77 -8.74
N PRO A 93 -4.06 -4.23 -7.51
CA PRO A 93 -4.93 -5.18 -6.83
C PRO A 93 -6.35 -4.64 -6.74
N SER A 94 -7.29 -5.52 -6.42
CA SER A 94 -8.64 -5.10 -6.07
C SER A 94 -8.58 -4.11 -4.88
N ASP A 95 -9.59 -3.23 -4.76
CA ASP A 95 -9.56 -2.26 -3.66
C ASP A 95 -9.71 -3.00 -2.31
N GLU A 96 -10.37 -4.16 -2.33
CA GLU A 96 -10.57 -5.08 -1.22
C GLU A 96 -9.26 -5.70 -0.74
N VAL A 97 -8.43 -6.19 -1.67
CA VAL A 97 -7.09 -6.74 -1.35
C VAL A 97 -6.18 -5.65 -0.83
N LEU A 98 -6.17 -4.47 -1.47
CA LEU A 98 -5.38 -3.34 -1.00
C LEU A 98 -5.79 -2.92 0.43
N CYS A 99 -7.09 -2.90 0.71
CA CYS A 99 -7.64 -2.66 2.04
C CYS A 99 -7.09 -3.68 3.04
N SER A 100 -7.17 -4.98 2.73
CA SER A 100 -6.65 -6.07 3.56
C SER A 100 -5.14 -6.00 3.79
N MET A 101 -4.36 -5.58 2.80
CA MET A 101 -2.91 -5.36 2.95
C MET A 101 -2.61 -4.25 3.97
N LYS A 102 -3.36 -3.14 3.94
CA LYS A 102 -3.17 -2.04 4.89
C LYS A 102 -3.66 -2.38 6.29
N ILE A 103 -4.73 -3.14 6.42
CA ILE A 103 -5.18 -3.70 7.71
C ILE A 103 -4.10 -4.61 8.30
N SER A 104 -3.58 -5.55 7.54
CA SER A 104 -2.51 -6.46 8.00
C SER A 104 -1.28 -5.69 8.47
N ALA A 105 -0.87 -4.68 7.71
CA ALA A 105 0.22 -3.80 8.09
C ALA A 105 -0.05 -3.02 9.38
N MET A 106 -1.27 -2.51 9.57
CA MET A 106 -1.69 -1.80 10.78
C MET A 106 -1.59 -2.70 12.01
N LEU A 107 -2.13 -3.92 11.92
CA LEU A 107 -2.14 -4.88 13.03
C LEU A 107 -0.73 -5.31 13.44
N PHE A 108 0.14 -5.56 12.45
CA PHE A 108 1.50 -6.04 12.70
C PHE A 108 2.47 -4.93 13.11
N ARG A 109 2.55 -3.84 12.33
CA ARG A 109 3.57 -2.78 12.49
C ARG A 109 3.16 -1.67 13.44
N LYS A 110 1.85 -1.40 13.55
CA LYS A 110 1.27 -0.37 14.44
C LYS A 110 1.95 1.00 14.31
N LYS A 111 2.29 1.43 13.08
CA LYS A 111 2.81 2.79 12.83
C LYS A 111 1.64 3.74 12.56
N GLY A 112 1.80 5.03 12.90
CA GLY A 112 0.74 6.04 12.72
C GLY A 112 0.16 6.08 11.31
N ARG A 113 1.02 6.00 10.29
CA ARG A 113 0.59 5.95 8.88
C ARG A 113 -0.25 4.73 8.52
N ASP A 114 -0.03 3.59 9.18
CA ASP A 114 -0.75 2.36 8.86
C ASP A 114 -2.21 2.44 9.36
N PHE A 115 -2.43 3.04 10.55
CA PHE A 115 -3.79 3.36 11.03
C PHE A 115 -4.50 4.32 10.08
N TYR A 116 -3.80 5.37 9.65
CA TYR A 116 -4.36 6.36 8.73
C TYR A 116 -4.77 5.74 7.39
N ASP A 117 -3.90 4.93 6.78
CA ASP A 117 -4.15 4.27 5.50
C ASP A 117 -5.30 3.26 5.61
N ALA A 118 -5.34 2.45 6.69
CA ALA A 118 -6.38 1.46 6.90
C ALA A 118 -7.76 2.10 7.06
N MET A 119 -7.88 3.17 7.86
CA MET A 119 -9.13 3.91 8.03
C MET A 119 -9.62 4.51 6.70
N PHE A 120 -8.70 5.06 5.89
CA PHE A 120 -9.04 5.64 4.60
C PHE A 120 -9.57 4.59 3.61
N LEU A 121 -8.94 3.41 3.53
CA LEU A 121 -9.38 2.36 2.62
C LEU A 121 -10.68 1.69 3.07
N LEU A 122 -10.85 1.46 4.37
CA LEU A 122 -12.08 0.92 4.94
C LEU A 122 -13.30 1.81 4.69
N SER A 123 -13.10 3.13 4.54
CA SER A 123 -14.20 4.04 4.14
C SER A 123 -14.60 3.95 2.67
N GLN A 124 -13.81 3.26 1.83
CA GLN A 124 -14.00 3.17 0.38
C GLN A 124 -14.35 1.75 -0.08
N SER A 125 -13.80 0.73 0.56
CA SER A 125 -13.96 -0.66 0.14
C SER A 125 -13.90 -1.60 1.36
N PRO A 126 -14.74 -2.65 1.40
CA PRO A 126 -14.65 -3.68 2.42
C PRO A 126 -13.34 -4.47 2.24
N PRO A 127 -12.79 -5.06 3.32
CA PRO A 127 -11.63 -5.91 3.19
C PRO A 127 -11.98 -7.26 2.54
N ASP A 128 -11.00 -7.84 1.86
CA ASP A 128 -11.02 -9.25 1.48
C ASP A 128 -10.69 -10.14 2.70
N TYR A 129 -11.67 -10.92 3.16
CA TYR A 129 -11.51 -11.84 4.30
C TYR A 129 -10.79 -13.15 3.95
N LEU A 130 -10.73 -13.55 2.67
CA LEU A 130 -9.89 -14.68 2.28
C LEU A 130 -8.43 -14.31 2.49
N PHE A 131 -8.02 -13.13 2.03
CA PHE A 131 -6.68 -12.60 2.25
C PHE A 131 -6.36 -12.43 3.74
N LEU A 132 -7.28 -11.83 4.52
CA LEU A 132 -7.06 -11.61 5.95
C LEU A 132 -7.01 -12.93 6.74
N THR A 133 -7.77 -13.94 6.33
CA THR A 133 -7.71 -15.28 6.91
C THR A 133 -6.32 -15.87 6.74
N GLU A 134 -5.77 -15.86 5.52
CA GLU A 134 -4.46 -16.45 5.24
C GLU A 134 -3.31 -15.71 5.95
N ARG A 135 -3.38 -14.38 6.04
CA ARG A 135 -2.28 -13.55 6.54
C ARG A 135 -2.34 -13.30 8.05
N GLN A 136 -3.53 -13.21 8.63
CA GLN A 136 -3.76 -12.75 10.01
C GLN A 136 -4.74 -13.64 10.79
N GLY A 137 -5.34 -14.67 10.19
CA GLY A 137 -6.34 -15.51 10.84
C GLY A 137 -7.65 -14.76 11.17
N ILE A 138 -7.99 -13.72 10.39
CA ILE A 138 -9.21 -12.93 10.57
C ILE A 138 -10.24 -13.34 9.52
N HIS A 139 -11.32 -13.95 9.97
CA HIS A 139 -12.34 -14.58 9.13
C HIS A 139 -13.57 -13.70 8.88
N ASN A 140 -13.82 -12.70 9.73
CA ASN A 140 -15.02 -11.88 9.67
C ASN A 140 -14.85 -10.50 10.34
N LEU A 141 -15.86 -9.64 10.21
CA LEU A 141 -15.85 -8.28 10.74
C LEU A 141 -15.72 -8.22 12.26
N GLN A 142 -16.30 -9.17 12.99
CA GLN A 142 -16.20 -9.17 14.46
C GLN A 142 -14.76 -9.41 14.91
N GLU A 143 -14.09 -10.38 14.29
CA GLU A 143 -12.67 -10.65 14.54
C GLU A 143 -11.79 -9.47 14.13
N LEU A 144 -12.09 -8.81 13.01
CA LEU A 144 -11.38 -7.59 12.60
C LEU A 144 -11.54 -6.48 13.65
N LYS A 145 -12.76 -6.23 14.15
CA LYS A 145 -13.01 -5.24 15.20
C LYS A 145 -12.24 -5.56 16.47
N GLN A 146 -12.23 -6.84 16.86
CA GLN A 146 -11.50 -7.31 18.03
C GLN A 146 -9.98 -7.08 17.88
N ALA A 147 -9.39 -7.55 16.77
CA ALA A 147 -7.97 -7.39 16.48
C ALA A 147 -7.55 -5.91 16.38
N ALA A 148 -8.40 -5.06 15.76
CA ALA A 148 -8.16 -3.63 15.69
C ALA A 148 -8.21 -2.97 17.07
N SER A 149 -9.19 -3.33 17.91
CA SER A 149 -9.31 -2.84 19.29
C SER A 149 -8.06 -3.17 20.11
N GLU A 150 -7.58 -4.42 20.03
CA GLU A 150 -6.35 -4.85 20.69
C GLU A 150 -5.13 -4.07 20.17
N ALA A 151 -4.99 -3.91 18.86
CA ALA A 151 -3.90 -3.15 18.26
C ALA A 151 -3.91 -1.68 18.71
N ILE A 152 -5.07 -1.04 18.75
CA ILE A 152 -5.25 0.35 19.18
C ILE A 152 -4.93 0.51 20.67
N ASN A 153 -5.44 -0.37 21.53
CA ASN A 153 -5.19 -0.32 22.97
C ASN A 153 -3.72 -0.60 23.33
N SER A 154 -2.98 -1.27 22.46
CA SER A 154 -1.56 -1.56 22.66
C SER A 154 -0.60 -0.41 22.32
N VAL A 155 -1.09 0.73 21.79
CA VAL A 155 -0.24 1.86 21.37
C VAL A 155 -0.75 3.21 21.88
N ASP A 156 0.17 4.15 22.11
CA ASP A 156 -0.20 5.55 22.29
C ASP A 156 -0.40 6.24 20.94
N LEU A 157 -1.67 6.45 20.57
CA LEU A 157 -2.03 7.12 19.32
C LEU A 157 -1.56 8.59 19.24
N ASN A 158 -1.39 9.28 20.38
CA ASN A 158 -0.84 10.64 20.37
C ASN A 158 0.63 10.63 19.97
N HIS A 159 1.39 9.63 20.44
CA HIS A 159 2.77 9.43 20.00
C HIS A 159 2.81 9.06 18.52
N LYS A 160 2.02 8.05 18.11
CA LYS A 160 1.97 7.60 16.71
C LYS A 160 1.56 8.70 15.75
N LYS A 161 0.72 9.64 16.18
CA LYS A 161 0.33 10.84 15.42
C LYS A 161 1.55 11.68 15.07
N ARG A 162 2.37 12.01 16.06
CA ARG A 162 3.59 12.82 15.89
C ARG A 162 4.59 12.14 14.95
N ASP A 163 4.72 10.81 15.07
CA ASP A 163 5.68 10.02 14.29
C ASP A 163 5.42 10.06 12.78
N PHE A 164 4.18 10.29 12.33
CA PHE A 164 3.86 10.30 10.89
C PHE A 164 3.37 11.66 10.37
N GLU A 165 3.11 12.62 11.26
CA GLU A 165 2.58 13.94 10.87
C GLU A 165 3.44 14.62 9.79
N HIS A 166 4.76 14.50 9.90
CA HIS A 166 5.70 15.08 8.95
C HIS A 166 5.56 14.53 7.52
N LEU A 167 4.90 13.38 7.35
CA LEU A 167 4.61 12.81 6.04
C LEU A 167 3.38 13.46 5.40
N LEU A 168 2.49 14.10 6.16
CA LEU A 168 1.25 14.66 5.62
C LEU A 168 1.47 16.05 5.03
N PHE A 169 0.81 16.37 3.90
CA PHE A 169 0.84 17.74 3.38
C PHE A 169 -0.02 18.65 4.26
N ASN A 170 -1.22 18.21 4.63
CA ASN A 170 -2.00 18.82 5.70
C ASN A 170 -1.80 18.07 7.02
N LYS A 171 -0.95 18.63 7.89
CA LYS A 171 -0.63 18.08 9.21
C LYS A 171 -1.85 17.83 10.10
N LYS A 172 -2.95 18.59 9.94
CA LYS A 172 -4.19 18.35 10.70
C LYS A 172 -4.79 16.98 10.43
N ASN A 173 -4.55 16.38 9.26
CA ASN A 173 -5.02 15.03 8.96
C ASN A 173 -4.41 13.98 9.89
N SER A 174 -3.31 14.29 10.59
CA SER A 174 -2.73 13.39 11.59
C SER A 174 -3.71 13.08 12.72
N GLU A 175 -4.59 14.02 13.06
CA GLU A 175 -5.59 13.88 14.13
C GLU A 175 -6.61 12.78 13.86
N ARG A 176 -6.80 12.38 12.59
CA ARG A 176 -7.78 11.34 12.22
C ARG A 176 -7.53 10.02 12.93
N ILE A 177 -6.26 9.64 13.15
CA ILE A 177 -5.95 8.36 13.79
C ILE A 177 -6.38 8.33 15.26
N LEU A 178 -6.59 9.48 15.90
CA LEU A 178 -7.09 9.55 17.28
C LEU A 178 -8.53 9.03 17.38
N TYR A 179 -9.28 9.03 16.27
CA TYR A 179 -10.64 8.50 16.19
C TYR A 179 -10.69 7.02 15.76
N ALA A 180 -9.55 6.34 15.63
CA ALA A 180 -9.50 4.96 15.16
C ALA A 180 -10.41 4.03 15.97
N GLY A 181 -10.40 4.13 17.30
CA GLY A 181 -11.25 3.27 18.16
C GLY A 181 -12.74 3.38 17.83
N HIS A 182 -13.24 4.61 17.70
CA HIS A 182 -14.63 4.87 17.32
C HIS A 182 -14.92 4.36 15.90
N PHE A 183 -14.04 4.69 14.95
CA PHE A 183 -14.17 4.29 13.56
C PHE A 183 -14.33 2.77 13.39
N PHE A 184 -13.46 1.97 14.02
CA PHE A 184 -13.54 0.51 13.91
C PHE A 184 -14.78 -0.06 14.60
N SER A 185 -15.23 0.54 15.71
CA SER A 185 -16.44 0.08 16.40
C SER A 185 -17.71 0.23 15.54
N GLU A 186 -17.76 1.26 14.70
CA GLU A 186 -18.92 1.61 13.87
C GLU A 186 -18.93 0.97 12.47
N LEU A 187 -17.90 0.21 12.10
CA LEU A 187 -17.88 -0.51 10.81
C LEU A 187 -19.11 -1.41 10.68
N LYS A 188 -19.76 -1.37 9.51
CA LYS A 188 -20.96 -2.14 9.17
C LYS A 188 -20.65 -3.25 8.19
#